data_AF-A0A971KM52-F1
#
_entry.id   AF-A0A971KM52-F1
#
_cell.length_a   1.000
_cell.length_b   1.000
_cell.length_c   1.000
_cell.angle_alpha   90.00
_cell.angle_beta   90.00
_cell.angle_gamma   90.00
#
_symmetry.space_group_name_H-M   'P 1'
#
loop_
_entity.id
_entity.type
_entity.pdbx_description
1 polymer ?
#
loop_
_entity_poly.entity_id
_entity_poly.type
_entity_poly.pdbx_seq_one_letter_code
_entity_poly.pdbx_strand_id
1 'polypeptide(L)' 'MKVGFSKNGLRLNSKEFNPLNLPLKGVGIESDIPLNPPNAEDILSVFQQPNIRSANRAQGVEILKSMIEKSL' A
#
# COMPACT_ATOMS: atom_id res chain seq x y z
N MET A 1 3.06 -14.59 -14.35
CA MET A 1 2.63 -14.09 -13.02
C MET A 1 1.15 -13.76 -13.10
N LYS A 2 0.30 -14.39 -12.27
CA LYS A 2 -1.14 -14.07 -12.23
C LYS A 2 -1.40 -13.09 -11.09
N VAL A 3 -2.02 -11.95 -11.40
CA VAL A 3 -2.39 -10.92 -10.42
C VAL A 3 -3.91 -10.94 -10.26
N GLY A 4 -4.40 -10.89 -9.02
CA GLY A 4 -5.83 -10.82 -8.71
C GLY A 4 -6.09 -10.08 -7.40
N PHE A 5 -7.34 -9.75 -7.12
CA PHE A 5 -7.78 -9.08 -5.90
C PHE A 5 -8.83 -9.93 -5.19
N SER A 6 -8.73 -10.06 -3.86
CA SER A 6 -9.75 -10.65 -2.99
C SER A 6 -10.20 -9.62 -1.95
N LYS A 7 -11.18 -10.00 -1.11
CA LYS A 7 -11.59 -9.18 0.05
C LYS A 7 -10.43 -8.88 1.01
N ASN A 8 -9.40 -9.73 1.01
CA ASN A 8 -8.24 -9.60 1.88
C ASN A 8 -7.08 -8.84 1.20
N GLY A 9 -7.23 -8.45 -0.08
CA GLY A 9 -6.26 -7.64 -0.80
C GLY A 9 -5.67 -8.30 -2.05
N LEU A 10 -4.46 -7.87 -2.41
CA LEU A 10 -3.76 -8.30 -3.62
C LEU A 10 -3.32 -9.76 -3.50
N ARG A 11 -3.49 -10.53 -4.58
CA ARG A 11 -3.02 -11.92 -4.69
C ARG A 11 -2.07 -12.07 -5.87
N LEU A 12 -0.94 -12.74 -5.64
CA LEU A 12 0.01 -13.14 -6.68
C LEU A 12 0.05 -14.66 -6.77
N ASN A 13 -0.18 -15.21 -7.97
CA ASN A 13 -0.24 -16.65 -8.24
C ASN A 13 -1.16 -17.40 -7.25
N SER A 14 -2.33 -16.82 -6.98
CA SER A 14 -3.32 -17.34 -6.03
C SER A 14 -2.88 -17.38 -4.55
N LYS A 15 -1.69 -16.90 -4.21
CA LYS A 15 -1.28 -16.64 -2.82
C LYS A 15 -1.56 -15.18 -2.44
N GLU A 16 -1.75 -14.93 -1.16
CA GLU A 16 -1.84 -13.56 -0.64
C GLU A 16 -0.51 -12.83 -0.86
N PHE A 17 -0.59 -11.57 -1.26
CA PHE A 17 0.61 -10.77 -1.49
C PHE A 17 1.28 -10.46 -0.15
N ASN A 18 2.55 -10.86 -0.02
CA ASN A 18 3.43 -10.36 1.02
C ASN A 18 4.61 -9.66 0.33
N PRO A 19 4.87 -8.37 0.60
CA PRO A 19 5.95 -7.61 -0.05
C PRO A 19 7.35 -8.17 0.24
N LEU A 20 7.50 -8.98 1.30
CA LEU A 20 8.74 -9.67 1.62
C LEU A 20 8.93 -10.98 0.85
N ASN A 21 7.90 -11.43 0.12
CA ASN A 21 8.02 -12.61 -0.73
C ASN A 21 8.77 -12.24 -2.01
N LEU A 22 9.94 -12.85 -2.21
CA LEU A 22 10.80 -12.58 -3.34
C LEU A 22 10.94 -13.84 -4.20
N PRO A 23 10.46 -13.83 -5.46
CA PRO A 23 10.77 -14.89 -6.41
C PRO A 23 12.18 -14.69 -6.95
N LEU A 24 13.14 -15.49 -6.50
CA LEU A 24 14.47 -15.59 -7.10
C LEU A 24 14.46 -16.72 -8.14
N LYS A 25 15.31 -16.63 -9.17
CA LYS A 25 15.34 -17.61 -10.28
C LYS A 25 15.55 -19.04 -9.76
N GLY A 26 14.46 -19.78 -9.60
CA GLY A 26 14.43 -21.18 -9.13
C GLY A 26 14.13 -21.37 -7.64
N VAL A 27 14.12 -20.31 -6.81
CA VAL A 27 13.86 -20.38 -5.36
C VAL A 27 12.95 -19.24 -4.94
N GLY A 28 11.82 -19.54 -4.29
CA GLY A 28 10.93 -18.54 -3.71
C GLY A 28 11.25 -18.34 -2.23
N ILE A 29 11.50 -17.09 -1.82
CA ILE A 29 11.54 -16.72 -0.40
C ILE A 29 10.11 -16.38 0.01
N GLU A 30 9.58 -17.09 1.00
CA GLU A 30 8.28 -16.81 1.61
C GLU A 30 8.50 -16.36 3.06
N SER A 31 7.81 -15.30 3.48
CA SER A 31 7.89 -14.78 4.84
C SER A 31 6.66 -15.19 5.65
N ASP A 32 6.91 -15.75 6.83
CA ASP A 32 5.87 -16.09 7.83
C ASP A 32 5.53 -14.90 8.74
N ILE A 33 6.17 -13.74 8.54
CA ILE A 33 5.88 -12.54 9.33
C ILE A 33 4.47 -12.07 8.97
N PRO A 34 3.56 -11.93 9.96
CA PRO A 34 2.21 -11.46 9.68
C PRO A 34 2.27 -10.07 9.08
N LEU A 35 1.62 -9.91 7.93
CA LEU A 35 1.48 -8.62 7.28
C LEU A 35 0.38 -7.84 8.01
N ASN A 36 0.75 -6.74 8.67
CA ASN A 36 -0.19 -5.76 9.20
C ASN A 36 -0.21 -4.55 8.27
N PRO A 37 -0.94 -4.61 7.14
CA PRO A 37 -1.01 -3.49 6.23
C PRO A 37 -1.77 -2.33 6.92
N PRO A 38 -1.35 -1.08 6.68
CA PRO A 38 -2.12 0.07 7.14
C PRO A 38 -3.49 0.10 6.46
N ASN A 39 -4.49 0.61 7.18
CA ASN A 39 -5.84 0.71 6.66
C ASN A 39 -5.89 1.71 5.50
N ALA A 40 -6.29 1.23 4.32
CA ALA A 40 -6.36 2.05 3.12
C ALA A 40 -7.31 3.25 3.27
N GLU A 41 -8.41 3.09 4.02
CA GLU A 41 -9.38 4.17 4.25
C GLU A 41 -8.75 5.32 5.04
N ASP A 42 -7.95 5.00 6.06
CA ASP A 42 -7.25 5.99 6.87
C ASP A 42 -6.20 6.73 6.05
N ILE A 43 -5.44 6.03 5.21
CA ILE A 43 -4.46 6.64 4.31
C ILE A 43 -5.13 7.56 3.29
N LEU A 44 -6.23 7.10 2.68
CA LEU A 44 -6.94 7.85 1.64
C LEU A 44 -7.75 9.04 2.19
N SER A 45 -8.07 9.04 3.49
CA SER A 45 -8.76 10.15 4.16
C SER A 45 -8.01 11.48 4.04
N VAL A 46 -6.68 11.42 3.89
CA VAL A 46 -5.82 12.59 3.66
C VAL A 46 -6.23 13.36 2.41
N PHE A 47 -6.77 12.69 1.40
CA PHE A 47 -7.16 13.34 0.15
C PHE A 47 -8.54 14.00 0.18
N GLN A 48 -9.28 13.88 1.28
CA GLN A 48 -10.61 14.48 1.43
C GLN A 48 -10.55 15.97 1.84
N GLN A 49 -9.35 16.56 1.85
CA GLN A 49 -9.16 17.96 2.19
C GLN A 49 -9.73 18.90 1.11
N PRO A 50 -10.30 20.06 1.52
CA PRO A 50 -10.76 21.06 0.56
C PRO A 50 -9.59 21.53 -0.32
N ASN A 51 -9.89 21.87 -1.58
CA ASN A 51 -8.94 22.48 -2.52
C ASN A 51 -7.71 21.64 -2.90
N ILE A 52 -7.78 20.32 -2.77
CA ILE A 52 -6.65 19.44 -3.13
C ILE A 52 -6.20 19.56 -4.58
N ARG A 53 -7.14 19.84 -5.49
CA ARG A 53 -6.85 20.03 -6.92
C ARG A 53 -6.11 21.34 -7.23
N SER A 54 -6.15 22.30 -6.31
CA SER A 54 -5.46 23.58 -6.41
C SER A 54 -4.31 23.71 -5.40
N ALA A 55 -3.91 22.59 -4.77
CA ALA A 55 -2.79 22.59 -3.85
C ALA A 55 -1.50 22.99 -4.58
N ASN A 56 -0.77 23.94 -4.02
CA ASN A 56 0.57 24.26 -4.52
C ASN A 56 1.57 23.15 -4.14
N ARG A 57 2.79 23.23 -4.67
CA ARG A 57 3.80 22.18 -4.46
C ARG A 57 4.13 21.93 -2.99
N ALA A 58 4.20 22.99 -2.17
CA ALA A 58 4.51 22.85 -0.74
C ALA A 58 3.36 22.15 -0.01
N GLN A 59 2.12 22.56 -0.27
CA GLN A 59 0.92 21.91 0.26
C GLN A 59 0.83 20.44 -0.18
N GLY A 60 1.16 20.15 -1.44
CA GLY A 60 1.21 18.77 -1.94
C GLY A 60 2.21 17.89 -1.17
N VAL A 61 3.37 18.44 -0.79
CA VAL A 61 4.36 17.73 0.04
C VAL A 61 3.81 17.47 1.44
N GLU A 62 3.14 18.45 2.06
CA GLU A 62 2.52 18.26 3.39
C GLU A 62 1.42 17.20 3.38
N ILE A 63 0.57 17.21 2.35
CA ILE A 63 -0.47 16.19 2.14
C ILE A 63 0.18 14.81 2.06
N LEU A 64 1.20 14.63 1.21
CA LEU A 64 1.90 13.35 1.08
C LEU A 64 2.60 12.92 2.37
N LYS A 65 3.15 13.87 3.14
CA LYS A 65 3.75 13.58 4.45
C LYS A 65 2.70 13.05 5.41
N SER A 66 1.52 13.68 5.48
CA SER A 66 0.43 13.22 6.34
C SER A 66 -0.12 11.85 5.91
N MET A 67 -0.06 11.51 4.62
CA MET A 67 -0.39 10.18 4.12
C MET A 67 0.56 9.12 4.68
N ILE A 68 1.87 9.41 4.73
CA ILE A 68 2.87 8.51 5.30
C ILE A 68 2.66 8.37 6.81
N GLU A 69 2.38 9.47 7.52
CA GLU A 69 2.14 9.45 8.97
C GLU A 69 0.94 8.57 9.35
N LYS A 70 -0.12 8.52 8.52
CA LYS A 70 -1.28 7.64 8.73
C LYS A 70 -1.04 6.18 8.32
N SER A 71 0.10 5.88 7.69
CA SER A 71 0.46 4.52 7.27
C SER A 71 1.34 3.77 8.28
N LEU A 72 1.75 4.45 9.36
CA LEU A 72 2.52 3.91 10.49
C LEU A 72 1.59 3.46 11.63
#